data_AF-A0A151F2N4-F1
#
_entry.id   AF-A0A151F2N4-F1
#
_cell.length_a   1.000
_cell.length_b   1.000
_cell.length_c   1.000
_cell.angle_alpha   90.00
_cell.angle_beta   90.00
_cell.angle_gamma   90.00
#
_symmetry.space_group_name_H-M   'P 1'
#
loop_
_entity.id
_entity.type
_entity.pdbx_description
1 polymer ?
#
loop_
_entity_poly.entity_id
_entity_poly.type
_entity_poly.pdbx_seq_one_letter_code
_entity_poly.pdbx_strand_id
1 'polypeptide(L)'
;MDNRGISPIIATILLVSMTVALGGIVAIWVNSESGKTMDSEGQRREQIADRKNEMLELVNIDIDMINDNITFVVVNIGTSDSHISYFLINDIYVRNTEFRNPLTGMFDPKTAEVGIGETTTIELDGSALPDFFTVVEMGTQLRNTYLYTAPSAVILVESTFFNDACKLVVLDGSRSVDADGSAVLWEWDLCLNDGPTSDGLCYDVALGNFEIERTGRRISVDYSAPGTYQIVLRVTDNTGMTSIVRITIVIPP
;
A
#
# COMPACT_ATOMS: atom_id res chain seq x y z
N MET A 1 -77.43 -33.55 -31.85
CA MET A 1 -76.12 -32.99 -31.44
C MET A 1 -75.44 -32.53 -32.70
N ASP A 2 -75.55 -31.23 -32.99
CA ASP A 2 -75.08 -30.63 -34.23
C ASP A 2 -73.58 -30.31 -34.06
N ASN A 3 -72.71 -31.27 -34.38
CA ASN A 3 -71.26 -31.06 -34.40
C ASN A 3 -70.92 -30.20 -35.61
N ARG A 4 -71.00 -28.88 -35.44
CA ARG A 4 -70.54 -27.91 -36.43
C ARG A 4 -69.02 -28.04 -36.55
N GLY A 5 -68.58 -28.85 -37.50
CA GLY A 5 -67.18 -28.95 -37.90
C GLY A 5 -66.67 -27.58 -38.34
N ILE A 6 -65.54 -27.16 -37.79
CA ILE A 6 -64.87 -25.94 -38.23
C ILE A 6 -64.51 -26.12 -39.72
N SER A 7 -64.92 -25.17 -40.57
CA SER A 7 -64.56 -25.19 -41.99
C SER A 7 -63.03 -25.31 -42.15
N PRO A 8 -62.51 -26.16 -43.05
CA PRO A 8 -61.07 -26.32 -43.26
C PRO A 8 -60.34 -24.98 -43.48
N ILE A 9 -61.01 -24.00 -44.11
CA ILE A 9 -60.48 -22.65 -44.34
C ILE A 9 -60.38 -21.86 -43.02
N ILE A 10 -61.36 -21.99 -42.13
CA ILE A 10 -61.34 -21.31 -40.82
C ILE A 10 -60.27 -21.96 -39.93
N ALA A 11 -60.11 -23.28 -39.99
CA ALA A 11 -59.09 -24.01 -39.27
C ALA A 11 -57.66 -23.61 -39.71
N THR A 12 -57.43 -23.47 -41.02
CA THR A 12 -56.12 -23.03 -41.54
C THR A 12 -55.81 -21.57 -41.19
N ILE A 13 -56.80 -20.67 -41.26
CA ILE A 13 -56.62 -19.27 -40.85
C ILE A 13 -56.27 -19.17 -39.36
N LEU A 14 -56.99 -19.91 -38.51
CA LEU A 14 -56.70 -19.96 -37.07
C LEU A 14 -55.30 -20.51 -36.79
N LEU A 15 -54.90 -21.60 -37.47
CA LEU A 15 -53.58 -22.19 -37.33
C LEU A 15 -52.47 -21.19 -37.72
N VAL A 16 -52.60 -20.53 -38.87
CA VAL A 16 -51.63 -19.53 -39.34
C VAL A 16 -51.55 -18.35 -38.36
N SER A 17 -52.69 -17.84 -37.88
CA SER A 17 -52.71 -16.74 -36.90
C SER A 17 -52.04 -17.12 -35.59
N MET A 18 -52.26 -18.35 -35.10
CA MET A 18 -51.61 -18.87 -33.89
C MET A 18 -50.11 -19.04 -34.09
N THR A 19 -49.67 -19.54 -35.25
CA THR A 19 -48.24 -19.67 -35.56
C THR A 19 -47.54 -18.31 -35.63
N VAL A 20 -48.15 -17.31 -36.27
CA VAL A 20 -47.58 -15.95 -36.33
C VAL A 20 -47.54 -15.32 -34.94
N ALA A 21 -48.59 -15.49 -34.14
CA ALA A 21 -48.62 -14.99 -32.76
C ALA A 21 -47.52 -15.63 -31.89
N LEU A 22 -47.37 -16.96 -31.97
CA LEU A 22 -46.31 -17.68 -31.26
C LEU A 22 -44.91 -17.26 -31.73
N GLY A 23 -44.71 -17.11 -33.04
CA GLY A 23 -43.45 -16.61 -33.60
C GLY A 23 -43.11 -15.21 -33.11
N GLY A 24 -44.10 -14.31 -33.04
CA GLY A 24 -43.94 -12.97 -32.49
C GLY A 24 -43.55 -12.97 -31.00
N ILE A 25 -44.19 -13.81 -30.18
CA ILE A 25 -43.88 -13.95 -28.75
C ILE A 25 -42.44 -14.45 -28.56
N VAL A 26 -42.03 -15.48 -29.31
CA VAL A 26 -40.66 -16.01 -29.25
C VAL A 26 -39.64 -14.96 -29.69
N ALA A 27 -39.91 -14.21 -30.76
CA ALA A 27 -39.02 -13.16 -31.22
C ALA A 27 -38.84 -12.04 -30.17
N ILE A 28 -39.93 -11.61 -29.51
CA ILE A 28 -39.89 -10.62 -28.43
C ILE A 28 -39.07 -11.17 -27.25
N TRP A 29 -39.29 -12.42 -26.86
CA TRP A 29 -38.57 -13.06 -25.77
C TRP A 29 -37.06 -13.16 -26.05
N VAL A 30 -36.67 -13.65 -27.24
CA VAL A 30 -35.25 -13.74 -27.65
C VAL A 30 -34.59 -12.37 -27.66
N ASN A 31 -35.26 -11.33 -28.17
CA ASN A 31 -34.71 -9.98 -28.18
C ASN A 31 -34.58 -9.40 -26.77
N SER A 32 -35.55 -9.65 -25.89
CA SER A 32 -35.49 -9.21 -24.49
C SER A 32 -34.34 -9.87 -23.72
N GLU A 33 -34.14 -11.17 -23.92
CA GLU A 33 -33.05 -11.90 -23.28
C GLU A 33 -31.69 -11.45 -23.85
N SER A 34 -31.62 -11.28 -25.17
CA SER A 34 -30.43 -10.73 -25.85
C SER A 34 -30.08 -9.34 -25.30
N GLY A 35 -31.06 -8.45 -25.14
CA GLY A 35 -30.88 -7.13 -24.55
C GLY A 35 -30.26 -7.18 -23.16
N LYS A 36 -30.81 -8.00 -22.25
CA LYS A 36 -30.25 -8.17 -20.89
C LYS A 36 -28.81 -8.70 -20.91
N THR A 37 -28.53 -9.67 -21.78
CA THR A 37 -27.17 -10.21 -21.91
C THR A 37 -26.19 -9.19 -22.49
N MET A 38 -26.64 -8.35 -23.42
CA MET A 38 -25.83 -7.28 -24.00
C MET A 38 -25.54 -6.17 -22.97
N ASP A 39 -26.53 -5.77 -22.18
CA ASP A 39 -26.38 -4.74 -21.15
C ASP A 39 -25.41 -5.20 -20.05
N SER A 40 -25.59 -6.42 -19.55
CA SER A 40 -24.69 -7.01 -18.53
C SER A 40 -23.27 -7.22 -19.06
N GLU A 41 -23.11 -7.67 -20.30
CA GLU A 41 -21.79 -7.76 -20.94
C GLU A 41 -21.17 -6.38 -21.20
N GLY A 42 -21.98 -5.37 -21.51
CA GLY A 42 -21.57 -3.96 -21.62
C GLY A 42 -20.99 -3.44 -20.31
N GLN A 43 -21.73 -3.56 -19.22
CA GLN A 43 -21.27 -3.17 -17.87
C GLN A 43 -20.00 -3.92 -17.45
N ARG A 44 -19.92 -5.23 -17.74
CA ARG A 44 -18.73 -6.03 -17.45
C ARG A 44 -17.52 -5.52 -18.21
N ARG A 45 -17.68 -5.13 -19.47
CA ARG A 45 -16.59 -4.59 -20.30
C ARG A 45 -16.14 -3.23 -19.81
N GLU A 46 -17.07 -2.37 -19.42
CA GLU A 46 -16.80 -1.07 -18.83
C GLU A 46 -15.99 -1.23 -17.53
N GLN A 47 -16.45 -2.06 -16.58
CA GLN A 47 -15.69 -2.35 -15.36
C GLN A 47 -14.29 -2.90 -15.62
N ILE A 48 -14.12 -3.76 -16.64
CA ILE A 48 -12.81 -4.29 -17.02
C ILE A 48 -11.92 -3.19 -17.63
N ALA A 49 -12.51 -2.27 -18.40
CA ALA A 49 -11.79 -1.14 -18.96
C ALA A 49 -11.35 -0.17 -17.86
N ASP A 50 -12.26 0.20 -16.96
CA ASP A 50 -11.97 1.08 -15.83
C ASP A 50 -10.90 0.48 -14.93
N ARG A 51 -11.02 -0.81 -14.59
CA ARG A 51 -10.00 -1.50 -13.80
C ARG A 51 -8.63 -1.49 -14.47
N LYS A 52 -8.56 -1.56 -15.80
CA LYS A 52 -7.28 -1.48 -16.53
C LYS A 52 -6.71 -0.07 -16.58
N ASN A 53 -7.57 0.93 -16.45
CA ASN A 53 -7.23 2.35 -16.53
C ASN A 53 -6.95 2.95 -15.16
N GLU A 54 -7.40 2.31 -14.08
CA GLU A 54 -7.12 2.68 -12.70
C GLU A 54 -5.64 2.42 -12.39
N MET A 55 -4.95 3.46 -11.92
CA MET A 55 -3.56 3.37 -11.49
C MET A 55 -3.36 4.35 -10.34
N LEU A 56 -3.14 3.82 -9.14
CA LEU A 56 -2.84 4.59 -7.94
C LEU A 56 -1.38 4.43 -7.57
N GLU A 57 -0.80 5.49 -7.02
CA GLU A 57 0.55 5.49 -6.46
C GLU A 57 0.51 6.05 -5.04
N LEU A 58 1.10 5.31 -4.10
CA LEU A 58 1.33 5.78 -2.74
C LEU A 58 2.58 6.65 -2.76
N VAL A 59 2.38 7.95 -2.53
CA VAL A 59 3.45 8.95 -2.63
C VAL A 59 4.21 9.06 -1.32
N ASN A 60 3.48 9.07 -0.20
CA ASN A 60 4.07 9.28 1.10
C ASN A 60 3.20 8.69 2.21
N ILE A 61 3.86 8.22 3.25
CA ILE A 61 3.34 7.81 4.53
C ILE A 61 4.04 8.68 5.56
N ASP A 62 3.26 9.46 6.31
CA ASP A 62 3.77 10.26 7.41
C ASP A 62 3.21 9.72 8.73
N ILE A 63 4.11 9.42 9.66
CA ILE A 63 3.78 8.87 10.99
C ILE A 63 4.00 9.99 12.00
N ASP A 64 2.89 10.56 12.48
CA ASP A 64 2.92 11.54 13.56
C ASP A 64 2.82 10.82 14.91
N MET A 65 3.98 10.53 15.49
CA MET A 65 4.12 9.89 16.80
C MET A 65 3.63 10.75 17.97
N ILE A 66 3.42 12.07 17.77
CA ILE A 66 2.96 12.95 18.85
C ILE A 66 1.44 12.85 18.99
N ASN A 67 0.75 12.79 17.84
CA ASN A 67 -0.71 12.79 17.77
C ASN A 67 -1.29 11.39 17.52
N ASP A 68 -0.45 10.35 17.45
CA ASP A 68 -0.81 8.98 17.06
C ASP A 68 -1.65 8.95 15.78
N ASN A 69 -1.26 9.77 14.80
CA ASN A 69 -1.94 9.87 13.51
C ASN A 69 -1.01 9.42 12.40
N ILE A 70 -1.55 8.70 11.44
CA ILE A 70 -0.79 8.25 10.27
C ILE A 70 -1.49 8.77 9.04
N THR A 71 -0.77 9.47 8.17
CA THR A 71 -1.33 10.00 6.94
C THR A 71 -0.73 9.30 5.72
N PHE A 72 -1.62 8.89 4.81
CA PHE A 72 -1.29 8.30 3.53
C PHE A 72 -1.63 9.30 2.44
N VAL A 73 -0.66 9.61 1.60
CA VAL A 73 -0.83 10.49 0.44
C VAL A 73 -0.83 9.63 -0.81
N VAL A 74 -1.97 9.58 -1.49
CA VAL A 74 -2.17 8.75 -2.68
C VAL A 74 -2.54 9.62 -3.86
N VAL A 75 -1.90 9.38 -5.00
CA VAL A 75 -2.19 10.06 -6.27
C VAL A 75 -2.77 9.08 -7.28
N ASN A 76 -3.72 9.55 -8.08
CA ASN A 76 -4.22 8.79 -9.22
C ASN A 76 -3.49 9.21 -10.50
N ILE A 77 -2.60 8.33 -10.97
CA ILE A 77 -1.84 8.46 -12.22
C ILE A 77 -2.49 7.71 -13.39
N GLY A 78 -3.67 7.14 -13.15
CA GLY A 78 -4.46 6.43 -14.13
C GLY A 78 -5.28 7.36 -15.04
N THR A 79 -6.22 6.76 -15.74
CA THR A 79 -7.14 7.45 -16.66
C THR A 79 -8.61 7.22 -16.33
N SER A 80 -8.88 6.62 -15.17
CA SER A 80 -10.22 6.50 -14.57
C SER A 80 -10.16 6.99 -13.13
N ASP A 81 -11.29 7.50 -12.63
CA ASP A 81 -11.44 7.76 -11.20
C ASP A 81 -11.27 6.45 -10.42
N SER A 82 -10.80 6.58 -9.19
CA SER A 82 -10.52 5.45 -8.31
C SER A 82 -11.19 5.64 -6.97
N HIS A 83 -11.55 4.52 -6.34
CA HIS A 83 -12.06 4.53 -4.98
C HIS A 83 -11.36 3.47 -4.15
N ILE A 84 -10.56 3.93 -3.18
CA ILE A 84 -9.82 3.07 -2.27
C ILE A 84 -10.82 2.36 -1.35
N SER A 85 -10.70 1.05 -1.24
CA SER A 85 -11.57 0.23 -0.39
C SER A 85 -10.94 -0.07 0.96
N TYR A 86 -9.62 -0.29 0.97
CA TYR A 86 -8.90 -0.63 2.18
C TYR A 86 -7.40 -0.38 2.06
N PHE A 87 -6.75 -0.30 3.23
CA PHE A 87 -5.33 -0.58 3.40
C PHE A 87 -5.16 -1.84 4.25
N LEU A 88 -4.16 -2.65 3.93
CA LEU A 88 -3.71 -3.77 4.74
C LEU A 88 -2.25 -3.52 5.10
N ILE A 89 -1.98 -3.22 6.37
CA ILE A 89 -0.69 -2.76 6.88
C ILE A 89 -0.16 -3.81 7.86
N ASN A 90 0.93 -4.51 7.53
CA ASN A 90 1.49 -5.60 8.35
C ASN A 90 0.42 -6.55 8.94
N ASP A 91 -0.53 -7.00 8.11
CA ASP A 91 -1.69 -7.84 8.48
C ASP A 91 -2.87 -7.15 9.18
N ILE A 92 -2.80 -5.84 9.44
CA ILE A 92 -3.93 -5.06 9.99
C ILE A 92 -4.74 -4.45 8.84
N TYR A 93 -6.01 -4.84 8.77
CA TYR A 93 -6.93 -4.42 7.72
C TYR A 93 -7.74 -3.20 8.15
N VAL A 94 -7.60 -2.10 7.42
CA VAL A 94 -8.30 -0.84 7.64
C VAL A 94 -9.21 -0.54 6.46
N ARG A 95 -10.51 -0.48 6.70
CA ARG A 95 -11.51 -0.18 5.66
C ARG A 95 -11.61 1.31 5.40
N ASN A 96 -12.09 1.66 4.21
CA ASN A 96 -12.42 3.05 3.87
C ASN A 96 -13.46 3.72 4.79
N THR A 97 -14.28 2.95 5.51
CA THR A 97 -15.20 3.47 6.54
C THR A 97 -14.49 3.99 7.78
N GLU A 98 -13.22 3.64 7.95
CA GLU A 98 -12.36 4.02 9.08
C GLU A 98 -11.40 5.15 8.69
N PHE A 99 -11.42 5.58 7.42
CA PHE A 99 -10.60 6.68 6.92
C PHE A 99 -11.11 8.02 7.46
N ARG A 100 -10.16 8.87 7.86
CA ARG A 100 -10.46 10.20 8.39
C ARG A 100 -9.93 11.28 7.48
N ASN A 101 -10.63 12.42 7.51
CA ASN A 101 -10.19 13.63 6.85
C ASN A 101 -9.11 14.31 7.72
N PRO A 102 -7.89 14.55 7.19
CA PRO A 102 -6.75 15.04 7.97
C PRO A 102 -6.96 16.46 8.53
N LEU A 103 -7.88 17.24 7.98
CA LEU A 103 -8.17 18.59 8.48
C LEU A 103 -9.14 18.58 9.66
N THR A 104 -9.98 17.57 9.76
CA THR A 104 -11.06 17.51 10.75
C THR A 104 -10.88 16.40 11.78
N GLY A 105 -10.04 15.39 11.50
CA GLY A 105 -9.91 14.18 12.30
C GLY A 105 -11.21 13.38 12.38
N MET A 106 -12.18 13.64 11.50
CA MET A 106 -13.47 12.94 11.48
C MET A 106 -13.48 11.91 10.36
N PHE A 107 -14.22 10.81 10.59
CA PHE A 107 -14.46 9.80 9.55
C PHE A 107 -15.11 10.44 8.32
N ASP A 108 -14.47 10.26 7.18
CA ASP A 108 -14.93 10.80 5.90
C ASP A 108 -14.57 9.83 4.77
N PRO A 109 -15.51 8.96 4.36
CA PRO A 109 -15.25 8.00 3.30
C PRO A 109 -14.94 8.66 1.95
N LYS A 110 -15.25 9.94 1.76
CA LYS A 110 -14.89 10.66 0.52
C LYS A 110 -13.39 10.81 0.33
N THR A 111 -12.61 10.72 1.40
CA THR A 111 -11.14 10.73 1.32
C THR A 111 -10.60 9.54 0.52
N ALA A 112 -11.39 8.47 0.35
CA ALA A 112 -11.04 7.35 -0.50
C ALA A 112 -11.27 7.59 -2.00
N GLU A 113 -12.00 8.65 -2.38
CA GLU A 113 -12.24 9.01 -3.79
C GLU A 113 -11.02 9.77 -4.33
N VAL A 114 -10.43 9.26 -5.42
CA VAL A 114 -9.26 9.88 -6.06
C VAL A 114 -9.55 10.08 -7.53
N GLY A 115 -9.84 11.33 -7.89
CA GLY A 115 -10.09 11.72 -9.28
C GLY A 115 -8.84 11.62 -10.15
N ILE A 116 -9.01 11.57 -11.47
CA ILE A 116 -7.88 11.49 -12.42
C ILE A 116 -6.90 12.67 -12.22
N GLY A 117 -5.62 12.37 -11.97
CA GLY A 117 -4.58 13.38 -11.75
C GLY A 117 -4.64 14.10 -10.40
N GLU A 118 -5.62 13.75 -9.56
CA GLU A 118 -5.80 14.31 -8.23
C GLU A 118 -4.99 13.51 -7.19
N THR A 119 -4.76 14.16 -6.05
CA THR A 119 -4.14 13.56 -4.87
C THR A 119 -5.14 13.59 -3.72
N THR A 120 -5.20 12.52 -2.95
CA THR A 120 -5.92 12.47 -1.67
C THR A 120 -4.96 12.26 -0.52
N THR A 121 -5.33 12.77 0.65
CA THR A 121 -4.66 12.48 1.93
C THR A 121 -5.66 11.82 2.85
N ILE A 122 -5.30 10.63 3.34
CA ILE A 122 -6.12 9.81 4.21
C ILE A 122 -5.44 9.73 5.56
N GLU A 123 -6.13 10.10 6.64
CA GLU A 123 -5.64 9.93 8.00
C GLU A 123 -6.22 8.64 8.61
N LEU A 124 -5.37 7.86 9.28
CA LEU A 124 -5.70 6.66 10.03
C LEU A 124 -5.33 6.82 11.51
N ASP A 125 -6.00 6.03 12.36
CA ASP A 125 -5.67 5.91 13.79
C ASP A 125 -4.35 5.17 13.98
N GLY A 126 -3.30 5.91 14.33
CA GLY A 126 -1.99 5.35 14.64
C GLY A 126 -2.03 4.47 15.88
N SER A 127 -2.91 4.74 16.85
CA SER A 127 -3.02 3.92 18.07
C SER A 127 -3.51 2.48 17.81
N ALA A 128 -4.13 2.25 16.65
CA ALA A 128 -4.60 0.94 16.20
C ALA A 128 -3.65 0.28 15.18
N LEU A 129 -2.55 0.94 14.84
CA LEU A 129 -1.59 0.54 13.82
C LEU A 129 -0.20 0.30 14.44
N PRO A 130 0.67 -0.45 13.75
CA PRO A 130 2.03 -0.70 14.23
C PRO A 130 2.91 0.53 14.02
N ASP A 131 3.91 0.72 14.88
CA ASP A 131 4.84 1.86 14.81
C ASP A 131 5.82 1.82 13.61
N PHE A 132 5.83 0.71 12.87
CA PHE A 132 6.65 0.51 11.69
C PHE A 132 5.88 -0.27 10.63
N PHE A 133 6.05 0.09 9.36
CA PHE A 133 5.38 -0.55 8.23
C PHE A 133 6.41 -1.33 7.43
N THR A 134 6.21 -2.65 7.30
CA THR A 134 7.04 -3.52 6.46
C THR A 134 6.39 -3.81 5.13
N VAL A 135 5.05 -3.88 5.11
CA VAL A 135 4.25 -4.09 3.91
C VAL A 135 2.97 -3.28 4.02
N VAL A 136 2.64 -2.55 2.96
CA VAL A 136 1.36 -1.85 2.79
C VAL A 136 0.72 -2.33 1.49
N GLU A 137 -0.46 -2.92 1.60
CA GLU A 137 -1.31 -3.21 0.46
C GLU A 137 -2.47 -2.23 0.42
N MET A 138 -2.72 -1.65 -0.76
CA MET A 138 -3.86 -0.79 -1.04
C MET A 138 -4.77 -1.47 -2.06
N GLY A 139 -6.03 -1.68 -1.69
CA GLY A 139 -7.04 -2.28 -2.56
C GLY A 139 -8.13 -1.30 -2.96
N THR A 140 -8.63 -1.42 -4.19
CA THR A 140 -9.68 -0.54 -4.74
C THR A 140 -11.02 -1.27 -4.92
N GLN A 141 -12.09 -0.51 -5.15
CA GLN A 141 -13.42 -1.09 -5.43
C GLN A 141 -13.44 -1.93 -6.72
N LEU A 142 -12.61 -1.56 -7.69
CA LEU A 142 -12.44 -2.30 -8.95
C LEU A 142 -11.58 -3.57 -8.77
N ARG A 143 -11.14 -3.86 -7.54
CA ARG A 143 -10.33 -5.03 -7.15
C ARG A 143 -8.93 -5.02 -7.74
N ASN A 144 -8.37 -3.84 -8.01
CA ASN A 144 -6.93 -3.73 -8.15
C ASN A 144 -6.28 -3.67 -6.78
N THR A 145 -5.03 -4.10 -6.75
CA THR A 145 -4.22 -4.19 -5.56
C THR A 145 -2.85 -3.61 -5.88
N TYR A 146 -2.39 -2.69 -5.03
CA TYR A 146 -1.08 -2.07 -5.10
C TYR A 146 -0.32 -2.47 -3.85
N LEU A 147 0.86 -3.02 -4.01
CA LEU A 147 1.67 -3.55 -2.92
C LEU A 147 2.94 -2.71 -2.80
N TYR A 148 3.23 -2.27 -1.58
CA TYR A 148 4.43 -1.53 -1.23
C TYR A 148 5.20 -2.26 -0.13
N THR A 149 6.52 -2.32 -0.25
CA THR A 149 7.38 -2.99 0.74
C THR A 149 8.46 -2.06 1.27
N ALA A 150 8.76 -2.18 2.57
CA ALA A 150 9.83 -1.40 3.18
C ALA A 150 11.21 -1.78 2.59
N PRO A 151 12.20 -0.87 2.64
CA PRO A 151 13.52 -1.14 2.09
C PRO A 151 14.23 -2.29 2.84
N SER A 152 15.14 -2.98 2.17
CA SER A 152 16.09 -3.89 2.78
C SER A 152 17.35 -3.14 3.20
N ALA A 153 17.48 -2.83 4.50
CA ALA A 153 18.63 -2.14 5.06
C ALA A 153 19.86 -3.05 5.19
N VAL A 154 21.04 -2.54 4.82
CA VAL A 154 22.31 -3.28 4.88
C VAL A 154 23.40 -2.38 5.45
N ILE A 155 24.16 -2.87 6.44
CA ILE A 155 25.39 -2.23 6.94
C ILE A 155 26.61 -3.00 6.44
N LEU A 156 27.59 -2.27 5.89
CA LEU A 156 28.93 -2.76 5.63
C LEU A 156 29.94 -2.00 6.51
N VAL A 157 30.78 -2.73 7.23
CA VAL A 157 32.00 -2.15 7.81
C VAL A 157 33.03 -2.08 6.69
N GLU A 158 33.24 -0.88 6.16
CA GLU A 158 34.12 -0.69 5.00
C GLU A 158 35.59 -0.75 5.40
N SER A 159 35.94 -0.09 6.50
CA SER A 159 37.30 -0.12 7.04
C SER A 159 37.34 0.26 8.52
N THR A 160 38.42 -0.13 9.18
CA THR A 160 38.71 0.21 10.58
C THR A 160 40.17 0.63 10.72
N PHE A 161 40.43 1.63 11.56
CA PHE A 161 41.77 2.07 11.91
C PHE A 161 41.84 2.30 13.42
N PHE A 162 42.65 1.49 14.11
CA PHE A 162 42.78 1.51 15.56
C PHE A 162 44.24 1.76 15.95
N ASN A 163 44.48 2.81 16.73
CA ASN A 163 45.73 3.05 17.46
C ASN A 163 45.42 3.73 18.80
N ASP A 164 46.46 3.98 19.61
CA ASP A 164 46.31 4.55 20.95
C ASP A 164 45.63 5.95 20.98
N ALA A 165 45.59 6.67 19.85
CA ALA A 165 45.05 8.02 19.75
C ALA A 165 43.75 8.12 18.94
N CYS A 166 43.37 7.09 18.17
CA CYS A 166 42.28 7.15 17.21
C CYS A 166 41.67 5.77 16.99
N LYS A 167 40.34 5.68 17.02
CA LYS A 167 39.59 4.44 16.86
C LYS A 167 38.48 4.66 15.82
N LEU A 168 38.91 4.75 14.57
CA LEU A 168 38.08 5.08 13.43
C LEU A 168 37.41 3.85 12.83
N VAL A 169 36.12 3.95 12.57
CA VAL A 169 35.32 2.98 11.82
C VAL A 169 34.60 3.70 10.69
N VAL A 170 34.72 3.17 9.47
CA VAL A 170 33.98 3.64 8.30
C VAL A 170 32.85 2.65 8.01
N LEU A 171 31.62 3.17 8.00
CA LEU A 171 30.41 2.40 7.79
C LEU A 171 29.74 2.83 6.49
N ASP A 172 29.22 1.87 5.76
CA ASP A 172 28.55 2.09 4.47
C ASP A 172 27.21 1.35 4.42
N GLY A 173 26.13 2.12 4.33
CA GLY A 173 24.76 1.70 4.13
C GLY A 173 24.31 1.70 2.66
N SER A 174 25.20 2.04 1.73
CA SER A 174 24.86 2.24 0.31
C SER A 174 24.32 1.01 -0.41
N ARG A 175 24.53 -0.19 0.14
CA ARG A 175 24.01 -1.47 -0.35
C ARG A 175 22.56 -1.75 0.05
N SER A 176 21.93 -0.85 0.81
CA SER A 176 20.49 -0.93 1.09
C SER A 176 19.70 -0.73 -0.20
N VAL A 177 18.64 -1.50 -0.38
CA VAL A 177 17.82 -1.53 -1.62
C VAL A 177 16.35 -1.57 -1.27
N ASP A 178 15.52 -1.09 -2.19
CA ASP A 178 14.07 -1.17 -2.10
C ASP A 178 13.57 -1.82 -3.41
N ALA A 179 12.60 -2.74 -3.30
CA ALA A 179 12.14 -3.56 -4.42
C ALA A 179 11.12 -2.82 -5.29
N ASP A 180 10.31 -1.97 -4.69
CA ASP A 180 9.22 -1.22 -5.32
C ASP A 180 9.47 0.29 -5.34
N GLY A 181 10.46 0.78 -4.59
CA GLY A 181 10.82 2.18 -4.57
C GLY A 181 12.33 2.43 -4.56
N SER A 182 12.76 3.40 -3.77
CA SER A 182 14.16 3.79 -3.61
C SER A 182 14.42 4.23 -2.18
N ALA A 183 15.51 3.73 -1.59
CA ALA A 183 16.03 4.24 -0.33
C ALA A 183 16.50 5.70 -0.50
N VAL A 184 15.98 6.62 0.31
CA VAL A 184 16.26 8.06 0.23
C VAL A 184 16.95 8.61 1.47
N LEU A 185 16.84 7.94 2.62
CA LEU A 185 17.42 8.41 3.88
C LEU A 185 18.13 7.26 4.63
N TRP A 186 19.25 7.59 5.26
CA TRP A 186 20.05 6.70 6.10
C TRP A 186 20.35 7.42 7.40
N GLU A 187 19.92 6.85 8.51
CA GLU A 187 20.09 7.37 9.86
C GLU A 187 20.79 6.32 10.71
N TRP A 188 21.79 6.76 11.46
CA TRP A 188 22.66 5.89 12.23
C TRP A 188 22.59 6.24 13.71
N ASP A 189 22.39 5.18 14.50
CA ASP A 189 22.55 5.17 15.95
C ASP A 189 23.77 4.29 16.26
N LEU A 190 24.79 4.89 16.86
CA LEU A 190 26.14 4.36 17.00
C LEU A 190 26.56 4.19 18.48
N CYS A 191 25.67 4.46 19.44
CA CYS A 191 25.94 4.42 20.88
C CYS A 191 27.06 5.37 21.36
N LEU A 192 27.27 6.52 20.71
CA LEU A 192 28.37 7.42 21.12
C LEU A 192 28.10 8.06 22.49
N ASN A 193 26.82 8.31 22.80
CA ASN A 193 26.41 8.93 24.06
C ASN A 193 26.21 7.93 25.21
N ASP A 194 25.75 6.71 24.90
CA ASP A 194 25.49 5.66 25.89
C ASP A 194 26.78 4.92 26.31
N GLY A 195 27.81 4.98 25.47
CA GLY A 195 29.07 4.29 25.67
C GLY A 195 28.99 2.80 25.32
N PRO A 196 30.06 2.03 25.61
CA PRO A 196 30.06 0.61 25.33
C PRO A 196 29.00 -0.10 26.17
N THR A 197 28.05 -0.75 25.52
CA THR A 197 26.88 -1.33 26.18
C THR A 197 27.26 -2.62 26.91
N SER A 198 26.82 -2.75 28.16
CA SER A 198 27.01 -3.97 28.98
C SER A 198 25.89 -4.99 28.79
N ASP A 199 24.73 -4.52 28.32
CA ASP A 199 23.50 -5.23 27.99
C ASP A 199 23.24 -5.33 26.48
N GLY A 200 23.99 -4.57 25.68
CA GLY A 200 24.08 -4.72 24.23
C GLY A 200 23.09 -3.91 23.40
N LEU A 201 22.36 -2.92 23.95
CA LEU A 201 21.34 -2.17 23.21
C LEU A 201 21.61 -0.66 23.18
N CYS A 202 21.83 -0.12 21.98
CA CYS A 202 21.82 1.34 21.71
C CYS A 202 20.40 1.80 21.42
N TYR A 203 19.73 1.01 20.58
CA TYR A 203 18.32 1.14 20.31
C TYR A 203 17.53 0.09 21.10
N ASP A 204 16.84 0.53 22.14
CA ASP A 204 15.80 -0.23 22.84
C ASP A 204 14.45 -0.04 22.11
N VAL A 205 14.03 -1.09 21.41
CA VAL A 205 12.73 -1.14 20.71
C VAL A 205 11.57 -0.89 21.68
N ALA A 206 11.70 -1.29 22.95
CA ALA A 206 10.64 -1.11 23.95
C ALA A 206 10.49 0.34 24.42
N LEU A 207 11.52 1.17 24.24
CA LEU A 207 11.53 2.59 24.61
C LEU A 207 11.46 3.53 23.41
N GLY A 208 11.60 3.01 22.18
CA GLY A 208 11.55 3.81 20.96
C GLY A 208 12.69 4.83 20.82
N ASN A 209 13.79 4.64 21.55
CA ASN A 209 14.84 5.64 21.76
C ASN A 209 15.87 5.73 20.61
N PHE A 210 15.46 5.62 19.35
CA PHE A 210 16.40 5.69 18.22
C PHE A 210 17.07 7.08 18.16
N GLU A 211 18.34 7.17 18.57
CA GLU A 211 19.09 8.44 18.57
C GLU A 211 19.84 8.61 17.25
N ILE A 212 19.47 9.63 16.49
CA ILE A 212 20.14 9.94 15.22
C ILE A 212 21.45 10.67 15.52
N GLU A 213 22.55 9.93 15.50
CA GLU A 213 23.87 10.49 15.73
C GLU A 213 24.57 10.87 14.42
N ARG A 214 24.29 10.15 13.33
CA ARG A 214 24.78 10.48 11.98
C ARG A 214 23.73 10.23 10.91
N THR A 215 23.87 10.92 9.79
CA THR A 215 23.05 10.70 8.59
C THR A 215 23.92 10.53 7.34
N GLY A 216 23.39 9.84 6.34
CA GLY A 216 24.02 9.65 5.03
C GLY A 216 24.44 8.20 4.76
N ARG A 217 24.63 7.88 3.48
CA ARG A 217 24.93 6.50 3.01
C ARG A 217 26.25 5.98 3.57
N ARG A 218 27.25 6.83 3.73
CA ARG A 218 28.58 6.47 4.19
C ARG A 218 29.01 7.45 5.26
N ILE A 219 29.46 6.95 6.39
CA ILE A 219 29.86 7.76 7.54
C ILE A 219 31.20 7.28 8.09
N SER A 220 31.87 8.17 8.82
CA SER A 220 33.10 7.88 9.55
C SER A 220 32.89 8.25 11.01
N VAL A 221 33.27 7.34 11.90
CA VAL A 221 32.99 7.44 13.34
C VAL A 221 34.27 7.17 14.11
N ASP A 222 34.60 8.03 15.08
CA ASP A 222 35.75 7.86 15.96
C ASP A 222 35.25 7.54 17.38
N TYR A 223 35.67 6.39 17.91
CA TYR A 223 35.25 5.91 19.22
C TYR A 223 36.22 6.33 20.31
N SER A 224 35.74 7.02 21.34
CA SER A 224 36.59 7.54 22.43
C SER A 224 37.03 6.48 23.44
N ALA A 225 36.32 5.35 23.52
CA ALA A 225 36.56 4.29 24.49
C ALA A 225 36.62 2.92 23.81
N PRO A 226 37.45 1.99 24.33
CA PRO A 226 37.35 0.58 23.95
C PRO A 226 36.06 -0.03 24.47
N GLY A 227 35.56 -1.05 23.78
CA GLY A 227 34.37 -1.77 24.19
C GLY A 227 33.56 -2.32 23.02
N THR A 228 32.38 -2.85 23.33
CA THR A 228 31.47 -3.40 22.32
C THR A 228 30.36 -2.39 22.06
N TYR A 229 30.08 -2.12 20.78
CA TYR A 229 29.06 -1.17 20.35
C TYR A 229 28.08 -1.87 19.40
N GLN A 230 26.79 -1.65 19.59
CA GLN A 230 25.74 -2.13 18.68
C GLN A 230 25.35 -0.99 17.74
N ILE A 231 25.82 -1.03 16.51
CA ILE A 231 25.43 -0.05 15.51
C ILE A 231 24.07 -0.43 14.94
N VAL A 232 23.19 0.57 14.82
CA VAL A 232 21.87 0.45 14.22
C VAL A 232 21.77 1.42 13.06
N LEU A 233 21.29 0.92 11.92
CA LEU A 233 20.99 1.71 10.74
C LEU A 233 19.49 1.63 10.48
N ARG A 234 18.83 2.79 10.41
CA ARG A 234 17.48 2.94 9.87
C ARG A 234 17.56 3.51 8.46
N VAL A 235 16.90 2.83 7.52
CA VAL A 235 16.79 3.26 6.12
C VAL A 235 15.33 3.56 5.83
N THR A 236 15.06 4.71 5.21
CA THR A 236 13.72 5.13 4.78
C THR A 236 13.66 5.19 3.26
N ASP A 237 12.58 4.67 2.69
CA ASP A 237 12.31 4.77 1.25
C ASP A 237 11.55 6.06 0.87
N ASN A 238 11.27 6.22 -0.43
CA ASN A 238 10.56 7.38 -0.96
C ASN A 238 9.07 7.43 -0.59
N THR A 239 8.50 6.35 -0.04
CA THR A 239 7.13 6.32 0.49
C THR A 239 7.10 6.61 1.99
N GLY A 240 8.24 6.65 2.67
CA GLY A 240 8.32 6.87 4.12
C GLY A 240 8.35 5.59 4.95
N MET A 241 8.25 4.40 4.34
CA MET A 241 8.45 3.15 5.08
C MET A 241 9.92 2.99 5.48
N THR A 242 10.15 2.29 6.59
CA THR A 242 11.49 2.15 7.17
C THR A 242 11.86 0.71 7.46
N SER A 243 13.15 0.42 7.38
CA SER A 243 13.73 -0.83 7.88
C SER A 243 14.94 -0.55 8.74
N ILE A 244 15.14 -1.40 9.74
CA ILE A 244 16.24 -1.33 10.68
C ILE A 244 17.13 -2.57 10.53
N VAL A 245 18.44 -2.37 10.54
CA VAL A 245 19.44 -3.43 10.61
C VAL A 245 20.46 -3.10 11.69
N ARG A 246 21.02 -4.14 12.33
CA ARG A 246 21.98 -4.00 13.42
C ARG A 246 23.23 -4.81 13.17
N ILE A 247 24.37 -4.29 13.62
CA ILE A 247 25.62 -5.05 13.73
C ILE A 247 26.29 -4.76 15.07
N THR A 248 27.18 -5.65 15.49
CA THR A 248 28.03 -5.44 16.67
C THR A 248 29.47 -5.27 16.22
N ILE A 249 30.14 -4.25 16.74
CA ILE A 249 31.57 -4.02 16.52
C ILE A 249 32.31 -4.00 17.86
N VAL A 250 33.54 -4.49 17.84
CA VAL A 250 34.43 -4.51 19.02
C VAL A 250 35.55 -3.51 18.77
N ILE A 251 35.62 -2.49 19.62
CA ILE A 251 36.66 -1.49 19.62
C ILE A 251 37.77 -1.93 20.59
N PRO A 252 39.00 -2.15 20.10
CA PRO A 252 40.10 -2.63 20.94
C PRO A 252 40.59 -1.55 21.93
N PRO A 253 41.27 -1.97 23.02
CA PRO A 253 42.00 -1.10 23.94
C PRO A 253 42.88 -0.09 23.23
#